data_AF-A0AAW0KFR2-F1
#
_entry.id   AF-A0AAW0KFR2-F1
#
_cell.length_a   1.000
_cell.length_b   1.000
_cell.length_c   1.000
_cell.angle_alpha   90.00
_cell.angle_beta   90.00
_cell.angle_gamma   90.00
#
_symmetry.space_group_name_H-M   'P 1'
#
loop_
_entity.id
_entity.type
_entity.pdbx_description
1 polymer ?
#
loop_
_entity_poly.entity_id
_entity_poly.type
_entity_poly.pdbx_seq_one_letter_code
_entity_poly.pdbx_strand_id
1 'polypeptide(L)'
;MASLSCSPADLAQFFGPNTTNPTAAASYLCDQFTAVSNKFVDTNYAIDTTYLLFSAYLVFSMQLGFAMLCAGSVRAKNTIF
;
A
#
# COMPACT_ATOMS: atom_id res chain seq x y z
N MET A 1 -5.78 8.18 9.21
CA MET A 1 -4.50 8.67 8.67
C MET A 1 -4.47 10.17 8.88
N ALA A 2 -3.54 10.71 9.68
CA ALA A 2 -3.42 12.16 9.81
C ALA A 2 -2.94 12.71 8.45
N SER A 3 -3.75 13.51 7.78
CA SER A 3 -3.32 14.26 6.61
C SER A 3 -2.27 15.27 7.07
N LEU A 4 -1.00 15.07 6.73
CA LEU A 4 0.03 16.08 6.91
C LEU A 4 -0.22 17.21 5.92
N SER A 5 -1.08 18.17 6.29
CA SER A 5 -1.26 19.40 5.53
C SER A 5 -0.12 20.35 5.86
N CYS A 6 0.75 20.60 4.89
CA CYS A 6 1.85 21.54 5.04
C CYS A 6 1.32 22.98 4.87
N SER A 7 1.41 23.79 5.92
CA SER A 7 1.10 25.22 5.87
C SER A 7 2.39 25.99 5.54
N PRO A 8 2.50 26.60 4.35
CA PRO A 8 3.73 27.28 3.95
C PRO A 8 4.02 28.52 4.80
N ALA A 9 2.98 29.18 5.34
CA ALA A 9 3.15 30.33 6.24
C ALA A 9 3.78 29.90 7.57
N ASP A 10 3.34 28.77 8.12
CA ASP A 10 3.89 28.23 9.36
C ASP A 10 5.29 27.64 9.17
N LEU A 11 5.61 27.12 7.99
CA LEU A 11 6.96 26.63 7.71
C LEU A 11 7.94 27.79 7.45
N ALA A 12 7.45 28.87 6.84
CA ALA A 12 8.25 30.05 6.53
C ALA A 12 8.84 30.71 7.77
N GLN A 13 8.13 30.67 8.92
CA GLN A 13 8.61 31.25 10.18
C GLN A 13 9.82 30.52 10.77
N PHE A 14 10.09 29.28 10.35
CA PHE A 14 11.25 28.50 10.78
C PHE A 14 12.47 28.72 9.90
N PHE A 15 12.35 29.44 8.78
CA PHE A 15 13.50 29.80 7.97
C PHE A 15 14.25 30.97 8.60
N GLY A 16 15.55 30.77 8.81
CA GLY A 16 16.42 31.77 9.42
C GLY A 16 16.56 33.06 8.58
N PRO A 17 17.17 34.09 9.17
CA PRO A 17 17.27 35.44 8.58
C PRO A 17 18.09 35.51 7.28
N ASN A 18 18.87 34.47 6.95
CA ASN A 18 19.68 34.39 5.72
C ASN A 18 18.91 33.86 4.51
N THR A 19 17.59 33.65 4.60
CA THR A 19 16.79 33.15 3.48
C THR A 19 16.25 34.29 2.63
N THR A 20 16.56 34.25 1.33
CA THR A 20 16.19 35.32 0.39
C THR A 20 14.69 35.31 0.07
N ASN A 21 14.01 34.16 0.20
CA ASN A 21 12.57 33.99 0.02
C ASN A 21 12.04 32.80 0.85
N PRO A 22 11.72 32.99 2.14
CA PRO A 22 11.26 31.90 3.03
C PRO A 22 9.94 31.29 2.55
N THR A 23 9.04 32.09 1.99
CA THR A 23 7.72 31.61 1.51
C THR A 23 7.83 30.68 0.30
N ALA A 24 8.76 30.96 -0.63
CA ALA A 24 8.95 30.12 -1.82
C ALA A 24 9.65 28.80 -1.49
N ALA A 25 10.59 28.81 -0.54
CA ALA A 25 11.19 27.58 -0.02
C ALA A 25 10.15 26.72 0.71
N ALA A 26 9.27 27.36 1.49
CA ALA A 26 8.19 26.67 2.18
C ALA A 26 7.24 25.97 1.20
N SER A 27 6.79 26.68 0.16
CA SER A 27 5.87 26.11 -0.82
C SER A 27 6.50 24.94 -1.57
N TYR A 28 7.77 25.05 -1.97
CA TYR A 28 8.47 23.95 -2.64
C TYR A 28 8.56 22.70 -1.76
N LEU A 29 8.90 22.86 -0.47
CA LEU A 29 8.94 21.73 0.46
C LEU A 29 7.54 21.12 0.67
N CYS A 30 6.51 21.96 0.80
CA CYS A 30 5.14 21.49 0.93
C CYS A 30 4.66 20.69 -0.30
N ASP A 31 5.03 21.13 -1.51
CA ASP A 31 4.73 20.40 -2.75
C ASP A 31 5.42 19.03 -2.77
N GLN A 32 6.69 18.98 -2.39
CA GLN A 32 7.45 17.73 -2.30
C GLN A 32 6.85 16.77 -1.26
N PHE A 33 6.47 17.27 -0.08
CA PHE A 33 5.82 16.45 0.95
C PHE A 33 4.46 15.93 0.48
N THR A 34 3.69 16.75 -0.22
CA THR A 34 2.39 16.34 -0.79
C THR A 34 2.59 15.24 -1.82
N ALA A 35 3.57 15.40 -2.72
CA ALA A 35 3.89 14.38 -3.73
C ALA A 35 4.31 13.04 -3.09
N VAL A 36 5.15 13.08 -2.05
CA VAL A 36 5.58 11.86 -1.32
C VAL A 36 4.41 11.26 -0.54
N SER A 37 3.57 12.07 0.09
CA SER A 37 2.39 11.59 0.84
C SER A 37 1.41 10.87 -0.08
N ASN A 38 1.12 11.43 -1.25
CA ASN A 38 0.28 10.79 -2.26
C ASN A 38 0.87 9.44 -2.71
N LYS A 39 2.18 9.39 -2.96
CA LYS A 39 2.88 8.14 -3.30
C LYS A 39 2.70 7.06 -2.22
N PHE A 40 2.77 7.45 -0.94
CA PHE A 40 2.57 6.54 0.18
C PHE A 40 1.12 6.05 0.28
N VAL A 41 0.14 6.93 0.05
CA VAL A 41 -1.29 6.56 0.02
C VAL A 41 -1.54 5.54 -1.10
N ASP A 42 -1.06 5.82 -2.31
CA ASP A 42 -1.18 4.91 -3.45
C ASP A 42 -0.52 3.55 -3.17
N THR A 43 0.66 3.57 -2.54
CA THR A 43 1.39 2.35 -2.18
C THR A 43 0.65 1.53 -1.13
N ASN A 44 0.10 2.17 -0.09
CA ASN A 44 -0.70 1.47 0.92
C ASN A 44 -1.93 0.82 0.27
N TYR A 45 -2.62 1.55 -0.60
CA TYR A 45 -3.77 1.00 -1.32
C TYR A 45 -3.40 -0.21 -2.19
N ALA A 46 -2.27 -0.13 -2.92
CA ALA A 46 -1.77 -1.24 -3.72
C ALA A 46 -1.38 -2.46 -2.87
N ILE A 47 -0.79 -2.25 -1.69
CA ILE A 47 -0.42 -3.33 -0.77
C ILE A 47 -1.67 -3.98 -0.17
N ASP A 48 -2.62 -3.20 0.34
CA ASP A 48 -3.84 -3.71 0.96
C ASP A 48 -4.65 -4.54 -0.04
N THR A 49 -4.80 -4.04 -1.27
CA THR A 49 -5.50 -4.77 -2.34
C THR A 49 -4.80 -6.07 -2.70
N THR A 50 -3.47 -6.05 -2.87
CA THR A 50 -2.68 -7.26 -3.17
C THR A 50 -2.76 -8.27 -2.03
N TYR A 51 -2.67 -7.80 -0.78
CA TYR A 51 -2.77 -8.65 0.41
C TYR A 51 -4.13 -9.34 0.50
N LEU A 52 -5.23 -8.62 0.25
CA LEU A 52 -6.57 -9.19 0.23
C LEU A 52 -6.74 -10.23 -0.90
N LEU A 53 -6.27 -9.91 -2.11
CA LEU A 53 -6.33 -10.82 -3.26
C LEU A 53 -5.51 -12.09 -3.03
N PHE A 54 -4.29 -11.95 -2.51
CA PHE A 54 -3.42 -13.08 -2.21
C PHE A 54 -4.00 -13.94 -1.08
N SER A 55 -4.51 -13.30 -0.02
CA SER A 55 -5.14 -14.02 1.09
C SER A 55 -6.38 -14.78 0.63
N ALA A 56 -7.23 -14.18 -0.21
CA ALA A 56 -8.38 -14.84 -0.81
C ALA A 56 -7.96 -16.02 -1.70
N TYR A 57 -6.89 -15.87 -2.49
CA TYR A 57 -6.33 -16.95 -3.30
C TYR A 57 -5.83 -18.13 -2.44
N LEU A 58 -5.14 -17.85 -1.32
CA LEU A 58 -4.68 -18.89 -0.40
C LEU A 58 -5.85 -19.64 0.24
N VAL A 59 -6.91 -18.92 0.64
CA VAL A 59 -8.14 -19.54 1.17
C VAL A 59 -8.83 -20.41 0.12
N PHE A 60 -8.92 -19.95 -1.13
CA PHE A 60 -9.48 -20.75 -2.22
C PHE A 60 -8.65 -22.00 -2.51
N SER A 61 -7.32 -21.88 -2.49
CA SER A 61 -6.38 -22.98 -2.69
C SER A 61 -6.53 -24.07 -1.61
N MET A 62 -6.93 -23.73 -0.38
CA MET A 62 -7.19 -24.74 0.66
C MET A 62 -8.39 -25.64 0.32
N GLN A 63 -9.43 -25.13 -0.33
CA GLN A 63 -10.59 -25.95 -0.72
C GLN A 63 -10.24 -26.92 -1.86
N LEU A 64 -9.45 -26.45 -2.84
CA LEU A 64 -8.83 -27.31 -3.85
C LEU A 64 -7.88 -28.34 -3.23
N GLY A 65 -7.17 -27.96 -2.16
CA GLY A 65 -6.28 -28.83 -1.41
C GLY A 65 -6.99 -30.03 -0.78
N PHE A 66 -8.20 -29.86 -0.25
CA PHE A 66 -9.00 -30.98 0.27
C PHE A 66 -9.60 -31.85 -0.83
N ALA A 67 -10.03 -31.28 -1.97
CA ALA A 67 -10.48 -32.08 -3.11
C ALA A 67 -9.36 -32.97 -3.67
N MET A 68 -8.12 -32.46 -3.71
CA MET A 68 -6.95 -33.21 -4.16
C MET A 68 -6.51 -34.28 -3.13
N LEU A 69 -6.62 -34.01 -1.83
CA LEU A 69 -6.35 -35.01 -0.78
C LEU A 69 -7.42 -36.10 -0.73
N CYS A 70 -8.70 -35.78 -0.97
CA CYS A 70 -9.77 -36.77 -1.04
C CYS A 70 -9.71 -37.65 -2.30
N ALA A 71 -9.15 -37.16 -3.42
CA ALA A 71 -8.89 -37.97 -4.61
C ALA A 71 -7.64 -38.87 -4.46
N GLY A 72 -6.70 -38.51 -3.58
CA GLY A 72 -5.46 -39.26 -3.34
C GLY A 72 -5.54 -40.35 -2.27
N SER A 73 -6.56 -40.34 -1.41
CA SER A 73 -6.74 -41.36 -0.35
C SER A 73 -7.46 -42.64 -0.80
N VAL A 74 -8.02 -42.66 -2.03
CA VAL A 74 -8.48 -43.91 -2.66
C VAL A 74 -7.34 -44.50 -3.49
N ARG A 75 -6.95 -45.72 -3.17
CA ARG A 75 -5.97 -46.52 -3.96
C ARG A 75 -6.22 -46.33 -5.46
N ALA A 76 -5.18 -45.98 -6.21
CA ALA A 76 -5.18 -45.87 -7.68
C ALA A 76 -5.61 -47.19 -8.34
N LYS A 77 -6.92 -47.43 -8.47
CA LYS A 77 -7.45 -48.55 -9.24
C LYS A 77 -8.94 -48.41 -9.59
N ASN A 78 -9.37 -47.26 -10.10
CA ASN A 78 -10.28 -47.24 -11.26
C ASN A 78 -10.37 -45.83 -11.86
N THR A 79 -10.30 -45.76 -13.19
CA THR A 79 -10.59 -44.55 -13.97
C THR A 79 -12.06 -44.14 -13.72
N ILE A 80 -12.29 -42.82 -13.67
CA ILE A 80 -13.61 -42.21 -13.55
C ILE A 80 -14.54 -42.63 -14.71
N PHE A 81 -15.79 -42.98 -14.39
CA PHE A 81 -16.94 -42.83 -15.28
C PHE A 81 -17.54 -41.44 -15.05
#